data_AF-A0A178YM87-F1
#
_entry.id   AF-A0A178YM87-F1
#
_cell.length_a   1.000
_cell.length_b   1.000
_cell.length_c   1.000
_cell.angle_alpha   90.00
_cell.angle_beta   90.00
_cell.angle_gamma   90.00
#
_symmetry.space_group_name_H-M   'P 1'
#
loop_
_entity.id
_entity.type
_entity.pdbx_description
1 polymer ?
#
loop_
_entity_poly.entity_id
_entity_poly.type
_entity_poly.pdbx_seq_one_letter_code
_entity_poly.pdbx_strand_id
1 'polypeptide(L)'
;MKAALDWLFEPANLSLLSNLVTVFGFPIALVGLLFVGRQMKNDRLAVSAGAIGEMRASIMQRVDRLHQAKTNDDLAAWESEFKELANDLEMACAIYLDGQMSGRTGLLAKNLICDFLNMINADSDLREEMEKAIHAEDTFTNIRDFRAKVKRDA
;
A
#
# COMPACT_ATOMS: atom_id res chain seq x y z
N MET A 1 -56.02 -9.93 15.36
CA MET A 1 -54.85 -9.03 15.43
C MET A 1 -54.40 -8.79 16.86
N LYS A 2 -55.28 -8.36 17.79
CA LYS A 2 -54.96 -8.16 19.21
C LYS A 2 -54.40 -9.42 19.90
N ALA A 3 -55.06 -10.57 19.73
CA ALA A 3 -54.61 -11.85 20.27
C ALA A 3 -53.23 -12.34 19.78
N ALA A 4 -52.83 -11.97 18.56
CA ALA A 4 -51.50 -12.30 18.04
C ALA A 4 -50.42 -11.38 18.60
N LEU A 5 -50.77 -10.11 18.86
CA LEU A 5 -49.91 -9.16 19.56
C LEU A 5 -49.74 -9.55 21.03
N ASP A 6 -50.83 -9.91 21.72
CA ASP A 6 -50.81 -10.28 23.13
C ASP A 6 -49.98 -11.56 23.36
N TRP A 7 -50.06 -12.53 22.44
CA TRP A 7 -49.17 -13.72 22.42
C TRP A 7 -47.70 -13.34 22.21
N LEU A 8 -47.40 -12.39 21.31
CA LEU A 8 -46.04 -11.90 21.05
C LEU A 8 -45.39 -11.19 22.25
N PHE A 9 -46.19 -10.52 23.09
CA PHE A 9 -45.73 -9.75 24.26
C PHE A 9 -45.85 -10.49 25.59
N GLU A 10 -46.23 -11.77 25.60
CA GLU A 10 -46.13 -12.60 26.80
C GLU A 10 -44.66 -12.73 27.25
N PRO A 11 -44.37 -12.62 28.56
CA PRO A 11 -42.99 -12.61 29.07
C PRO A 11 -42.22 -13.91 28.75
N ALA A 12 -42.92 -15.04 28.64
CA ALA A 12 -42.34 -16.31 28.21
C ALA A 12 -41.90 -16.29 26.73
N ASN A 13 -42.69 -15.65 25.86
CA ASN A 13 -42.39 -15.55 24.43
C ASN A 13 -41.31 -14.49 24.15
N LEU A 14 -41.28 -13.39 24.93
CA LEU A 14 -40.22 -12.38 24.87
C LEU A 14 -38.85 -12.95 25.24
N SER A 15 -38.77 -13.79 26.28
CA SER A 15 -37.51 -14.45 26.66
C SER A 15 -37.06 -15.50 25.62
N LEU A 16 -38.00 -16.25 25.04
CA LEU A 16 -37.73 -17.17 23.92
C LEU A 16 -37.22 -16.45 22.67
N LEU A 17 -37.85 -15.33 22.30
CA LEU A 17 -37.43 -14.50 21.17
C LEU A 17 -36.08 -13.84 21.43
N SER A 18 -35.84 -13.33 22.64
CA SER A 18 -34.53 -12.77 23.02
C SER A 18 -33.42 -13.83 22.95
N ASN A 19 -33.68 -15.05 23.43
CA ASN A 19 -32.74 -16.16 23.34
C ASN A 19 -32.49 -16.59 21.89
N LEU A 20 -33.53 -16.63 21.06
CA LEU A 20 -33.41 -16.88 19.61
C LEU A 20 -32.55 -15.82 18.92
N VAL A 21 -32.81 -14.54 19.19
CA VAL A 21 -32.02 -13.43 18.65
C VAL A 21 -30.57 -13.50 19.10
N THR A 22 -30.30 -13.89 20.35
CA THR A 22 -28.93 -13.98 20.86
C THR A 22 -28.19 -15.19 20.27
N VAL A 23 -28.85 -16.35 20.21
CA VAL A 23 -28.29 -17.61 19.70
C VAL A 23 -28.02 -17.55 18.19
N PHE A 24 -28.91 -16.92 17.42
CA PHE A 24 -28.75 -16.80 15.97
C PHE A 24 -28.07 -15.51 15.53
N GLY A 25 -28.28 -14.40 16.25
CA GLY A 25 -27.70 -13.10 15.91
C GLY A 25 -26.19 -13.03 16.15
N PHE A 26 -25.67 -13.67 17.20
CA PHE A 26 -24.24 -13.67 17.48
C PHE A 26 -23.41 -14.41 16.39
N PRO A 27 -23.78 -15.63 15.94
CA PRO A 27 -23.10 -16.29 14.82
C PRO A 27 -23.20 -15.49 13.50
N ILE A 28 -24.34 -14.87 13.21
CA ILE A 28 -24.52 -14.06 12.00
C ILE A 28 -23.59 -12.84 12.02
N ALA A 29 -23.50 -12.14 13.16
CA ALA A 29 -22.58 -11.01 13.33
C ALA A 29 -21.11 -11.45 13.17
N LEU A 30 -20.74 -12.62 13.72
CA LEU A 30 -19.39 -13.18 13.60
C LEU A 30 -19.04 -13.50 12.13
N VAL A 31 -19.97 -14.13 11.40
CA VAL A 31 -19.79 -14.43 9.96
C VAL A 31 -19.67 -13.13 9.16
N GLY A 32 -20.48 -12.11 9.47
CA GLY A 32 -20.38 -10.79 8.84
C GLY A 32 -19.01 -10.15 9.07
N LEU A 33 -18.48 -10.22 10.29
CA LEU A 33 -17.17 -9.65 10.63
C LEU A 33 -16.02 -10.40 9.92
N LEU A 34 -16.11 -11.73 9.81
CA LEU A 34 -15.18 -12.53 9.01
C LEU A 34 -15.27 -12.21 7.52
N PHE A 35 -16.48 -11.97 7.00
CA PHE A 35 -16.69 -11.60 5.61
C PHE A 35 -16.08 -10.23 5.30
N VAL A 36 -16.33 -9.23 6.15
CA VAL A 36 -15.70 -7.89 6.04
C VAL A 36 -14.18 -8.01 6.16
N GLY A 37 -13.65 -8.79 7.10
CA GLY A 37 -12.21 -9.03 7.21
C GLY A 37 -11.61 -9.67 5.95
N ARG A 38 -12.31 -10.63 5.34
CA ARG A 38 -11.90 -11.23 4.05
C ARG A 38 -12.00 -10.26 2.89
N GLN A 39 -13.06 -9.44 2.85
CA GLN A 39 -13.26 -8.40 1.84
C GLN A 39 -12.16 -7.34 1.93
N MET A 40 -11.91 -6.79 3.13
CA MET A 40 -10.81 -5.86 3.38
C MET A 40 -9.46 -6.45 2.98
N LYS A 41 -9.23 -7.74 3.21
CA LYS A 41 -8.00 -8.41 2.79
C LYS A 41 -7.90 -8.49 1.26
N ASN A 42 -8.98 -8.85 0.57
CA ASN A 42 -9.02 -8.91 -0.90
C ASN A 42 -8.92 -7.53 -1.53
N ASP A 43 -9.60 -6.53 -0.96
CA ASP A 43 -9.55 -5.13 -1.39
C ASP A 43 -8.14 -4.57 -1.20
N ARG A 44 -7.47 -4.85 -0.07
CA ARG A 44 -6.06 -4.51 0.12
C ARG A 44 -5.15 -5.16 -0.91
N LEU A 45 -5.40 -6.41 -1.30
CA LEU A 45 -4.62 -7.08 -2.35
C LEU A 45 -4.86 -6.48 -3.74
N ALA A 46 -6.11 -6.14 -4.07
CA ALA A 46 -6.47 -5.52 -5.34
C ALA A 46 -5.93 -4.09 -5.45
N VAL A 47 -6.09 -3.29 -4.38
CA VAL A 47 -5.54 -1.93 -4.26
C VAL A 47 -4.01 -1.98 -4.30
N SER A 48 -3.37 -2.92 -3.57
CA SER A 48 -1.92 -3.10 -3.61
C SER A 48 -1.42 -3.50 -5.00
N ALA A 49 -2.11 -4.39 -5.72
CA ALA A 49 -1.72 -4.77 -7.07
C ALA A 49 -1.89 -3.62 -8.08
N GLY A 50 -2.97 -2.84 -7.95
CA GLY A 50 -3.19 -1.62 -8.75
C GLY A 50 -2.11 -0.58 -8.52
N ALA A 51 -1.83 -0.25 -7.26
CA ALA A 51 -0.79 0.69 -6.88
C ALA A 51 0.60 0.23 -7.36
N ILE A 52 0.93 -1.06 -7.22
CA ILE A 52 2.21 -1.60 -7.74
C ILE A 52 2.29 -1.50 -9.26
N GLY A 53 1.20 -1.81 -9.96
CA GLY A 53 1.13 -1.70 -11.42
C GLY A 53 1.34 -0.27 -11.90
N GLU A 54 0.67 0.68 -11.26
CA GLU A 54 0.78 2.11 -11.54
C GLU A 54 2.17 2.66 -11.22
N MET A 55 2.72 2.35 -10.04
CA MET A 55 4.09 2.74 -9.66
C MET A 55 5.12 2.16 -10.64
N ARG A 56 4.98 0.89 -11.01
CA ARG A 56 5.89 0.26 -11.98
C ARG A 56 5.81 0.96 -13.34
N ALA A 57 4.60 1.28 -13.82
CA ALA A 57 4.41 1.98 -15.07
C ALA A 57 4.99 3.40 -15.02
N SER A 58 4.72 4.15 -13.95
CA SER A 58 5.25 5.51 -13.74
C SER A 58 6.77 5.51 -13.71
N ILE A 59 7.37 4.62 -12.90
CA ILE A 59 8.82 4.52 -12.79
C ILE A 59 9.45 4.11 -14.12
N MET A 60 8.90 3.11 -14.83
CA MET A 60 9.42 2.70 -16.14
C MET A 60 9.35 3.84 -17.16
N GLN A 61 8.24 4.58 -17.19
CA GLN A 61 8.08 5.73 -18.07
C GLN A 61 9.12 6.82 -17.77
N ARG A 62 9.42 7.08 -16.48
CA ARG A 62 10.45 8.04 -16.07
C ARG A 62 11.86 7.58 -16.40
N VAL A 63 12.15 6.28 -16.24
CA VAL A 63 13.42 5.69 -16.66
C VAL A 63 13.62 5.83 -18.17
N ASP A 64 12.58 5.61 -18.97
CA ASP A 64 12.63 5.83 -20.42
C ASP A 64 12.89 7.31 -20.77
N ARG A 65 12.24 8.25 -20.07
CA ARG A 65 12.49 9.69 -20.26
C ARG A 65 13.90 10.09 -19.85
N LEU A 66 14.43 9.57 -18.75
CA LEU A 66 15.83 9.74 -18.34
C LEU A 66 16.78 9.23 -19.42
N HIS A 67 16.52 8.04 -19.97
CA HIS A 67 17.35 7.48 -21.03
C HIS A 67 17.33 8.36 -22.30
N GLN A 68 16.17 8.88 -22.67
CA GLN A 68 16.04 9.81 -23.80
C GLN A 68 16.77 11.13 -23.56
N ALA A 69 16.61 11.72 -22.37
CA ALA A 69 17.30 12.96 -22.01
C ALA A 69 18.83 12.79 -22.03
N LYS A 70 19.34 11.66 -21.50
CA LYS A 70 20.77 11.31 -21.56
C LYS A 70 21.26 11.11 -23.00
N THR A 71 20.45 10.49 -23.85
CA THR A 71 20.77 10.27 -25.27
C THR A 71 20.81 11.58 -26.07
N ASN A 72 19.94 12.54 -25.71
CA ASN A 72 19.85 13.84 -26.36
C ASN A 72 20.83 14.88 -25.78
N ASP A 73 21.67 14.49 -24.82
CA ASP A 73 22.60 15.37 -24.09
C ASP A 73 21.90 16.58 -23.41
N ASP A 74 20.64 16.40 -23.02
CA ASP A 74 19.83 17.42 -22.34
C ASP A 74 19.93 17.22 -20.82
N LEU A 75 20.97 17.80 -20.24
CA LEU A 75 21.27 17.67 -18.81
C LEU A 75 20.15 18.24 -17.93
N ALA A 76 19.53 19.34 -18.32
CA ALA A 76 18.46 19.97 -17.53
C ALA A 76 17.19 19.11 -17.50
N ALA A 77 16.81 18.53 -18.64
CA ALA A 77 15.71 17.57 -18.68
C ALA A 77 16.04 16.31 -17.88
N TRP A 78 17.29 15.83 -17.96
CA TRP A 78 17.72 14.65 -17.23
C TRP A 78 17.66 14.84 -15.71
N GLU A 79 18.18 15.96 -15.18
CA GLU A 79 18.09 16.30 -13.75
C GLU A 79 16.63 16.44 -13.28
N SER A 80 15.77 17.06 -14.10
CA SER A 80 14.35 17.22 -13.79
C SER A 80 13.64 15.87 -13.69
N GLU A 81 13.85 14.98 -14.66
CA GLU A 81 13.23 13.65 -14.65
C GLU A 81 13.77 12.77 -13.51
N PHE A 82 15.03 12.98 -13.09
CA PHE A 82 15.61 12.24 -11.98
C PHE A 82 14.98 12.65 -10.64
N LYS A 83 14.77 13.96 -10.41
CA LYS A 83 14.09 14.47 -9.20
C LYS A 83 12.68 13.89 -9.09
N GLU A 84 11.98 13.84 -10.21
CA GLU A 84 10.66 13.24 -10.29
C GLU A 84 10.67 11.73 -10.01
N LEU A 85 11.65 10.99 -10.54
CA LEU A 85 11.84 9.57 -10.23
C LEU A 85 12.12 9.35 -8.74
N ALA A 86 12.95 10.17 -8.13
CA ALA A 86 13.26 10.09 -6.70
C ALA A 86 12.03 10.37 -5.83
N ASN A 87 11.18 11.33 -6.21
CA ASN A 87 9.91 11.61 -5.56
C ASN A 87 8.91 10.44 -5.67
N ASP A 88 8.80 9.82 -6.85
CA ASP A 88 7.96 8.64 -7.04
C ASP A 88 8.43 7.47 -6.16
N LEU A 89 9.75 7.27 -6.03
CA LEU A 89 10.33 6.24 -5.17
C LEU A 89 10.10 6.52 -3.68
N GLU A 90 10.19 7.79 -3.27
CA GLU A 90 9.88 8.22 -1.91
C GLU A 90 8.42 7.94 -1.55
N MET A 91 7.50 8.28 -2.46
CA MET A 91 6.08 7.96 -2.31
C MET A 91 5.82 6.45 -2.25
N ALA A 92 6.49 5.66 -3.11
CA ALA A 92 6.38 4.20 -3.08
C ALA A 92 6.84 3.61 -1.73
N CYS A 93 7.91 4.15 -1.15
CA CYS A 93 8.37 3.77 0.18
C CYS A 93 7.34 4.11 1.26
N ALA A 94 6.72 5.30 1.20
CA ALA A 94 5.67 5.71 2.15
C ALA A 94 4.46 4.75 2.10
N ILE A 95 3.94 4.47 0.91
CA ILE A 95 2.80 3.55 0.72
C ILE A 95 3.12 2.14 1.28
N TYR A 96 4.35 1.69 1.08
CA TYR A 96 4.79 0.42 1.64
C TYR A 96 4.85 0.45 3.19
N LEU A 97 5.43 1.50 3.76
CA LEU A 97 5.57 1.67 5.21
C LEU A 97 4.22 1.81 5.93
N ASP A 98 3.23 2.43 5.28
CA ASP A 98 1.85 2.54 5.76
C ASP A 98 1.10 1.19 5.81
N GLY A 99 1.73 0.10 5.36
CA GLY A 99 1.16 -1.25 5.42
C GLY A 99 -0.01 -1.46 4.46
N GLN A 100 -0.19 -0.56 3.48
CA GLN A 100 -1.19 -0.70 2.42
C GLN A 100 -0.91 -1.90 1.51
N MET A 101 0.35 -2.35 1.48
CA MET A 101 0.79 -3.52 0.71
C MET A 101 1.14 -4.67 1.65
N SER A 102 0.45 -5.80 1.52
CA SER A 102 0.63 -6.96 2.41
C SER A 102 0.63 -8.29 1.65
N GLY A 103 1.12 -9.36 2.29
CA GLY A 103 1.18 -10.68 1.67
C GLY A 103 2.13 -10.73 0.45
N ARG A 104 1.76 -11.51 -0.57
CA ARG A 104 2.62 -11.71 -1.76
C ARG A 104 2.77 -10.44 -2.60
N THR A 105 1.75 -9.58 -2.69
CA THR A 105 1.85 -8.31 -3.42
C THR A 105 2.74 -7.32 -2.67
N GLY A 106 2.66 -7.27 -1.34
CA GLY A 106 3.62 -6.52 -0.52
C GLY A 106 5.07 -6.98 -0.72
N LEU A 107 5.31 -8.29 -0.83
CA LEU A 107 6.66 -8.79 -1.14
C LEU A 107 7.14 -8.34 -2.53
N LEU A 108 6.26 -8.34 -3.53
CA LEU A 108 6.60 -7.84 -4.88
C LEU A 108 6.93 -6.34 -4.85
N ALA A 109 6.14 -5.54 -4.13
CA ALA A 109 6.44 -4.11 -3.95
C ALA A 109 7.80 -3.88 -3.29
N LYS A 110 8.07 -4.62 -2.20
CA LYS A 110 9.37 -4.56 -1.50
C LYS A 110 10.51 -4.84 -2.48
N ASN A 111 10.42 -5.93 -3.24
CA ASN A 111 11.47 -6.32 -4.18
C ASN A 111 11.64 -5.27 -5.29
N LEU A 112 10.55 -4.76 -5.86
CA LEU A 112 10.60 -3.72 -6.88
C LEU A 112 11.30 -2.44 -6.38
N ILE A 113 10.93 -1.95 -5.19
CA ILE A 113 11.56 -0.78 -4.58
C ILE A 113 13.04 -1.05 -4.32
N CYS A 114 13.40 -2.23 -3.79
CA CYS A 114 14.78 -2.62 -3.60
C CYS A 114 15.57 -2.64 -4.92
N ASP A 115 15.01 -3.18 -5.99
CA ASP A 115 15.67 -3.26 -7.30
C ASP A 115 16.00 -1.87 -7.85
N PHE A 116 15.07 -0.91 -7.77
CA PHE A 116 15.32 0.47 -8.17
C PHE A 116 16.35 1.17 -7.27
N LEU A 117 16.24 1.03 -5.95
CA LEU A 117 17.20 1.63 -5.03
C LEU A 117 18.61 1.01 -5.19
N ASN A 118 18.71 -0.25 -5.58
CA ASN A 118 19.98 -0.90 -5.88
C ASN A 118 20.55 -0.44 -7.23
N MET A 119 19.69 -0.26 -8.24
CA MET A 119 20.08 0.32 -9.53
C MET A 119 20.68 1.72 -9.36
N ILE A 120 20.00 2.60 -8.62
CA ILE A 120 20.50 3.95 -8.32
C ILE A 120 21.83 3.89 -7.56
N ASN A 121 21.97 2.97 -6.60
CA ASN A 121 23.21 2.86 -5.83
C ASN A 121 24.39 2.28 -6.65
N ALA A 122 24.11 1.48 -7.68
CA ALA A 122 25.12 0.86 -8.54
C ALA A 122 25.66 1.81 -9.61
N ASP A 123 24.87 2.79 -10.03
CA ASP A 123 25.25 3.79 -11.04
C ASP A 123 25.81 5.06 -10.35
N SER A 124 27.02 5.48 -10.74
CA SER A 124 27.67 6.65 -10.13
C SER A 124 26.95 7.96 -10.43
N ASP A 125 26.40 8.11 -11.64
CA ASP A 125 25.73 9.35 -12.07
C ASP A 125 24.42 9.50 -11.30
N LEU A 126 23.65 8.41 -11.20
CA LEU A 126 22.38 8.41 -10.46
C LEU A 126 22.61 8.60 -8.95
N ARG A 127 23.69 8.05 -8.40
CA ARG A 127 24.03 8.25 -6.99
C ARG A 127 24.42 9.71 -6.71
N GLU A 128 25.24 10.30 -7.57
CA GLU A 128 25.63 11.71 -7.43
C GLU A 128 24.42 12.64 -7.52
N GLU A 129 23.49 12.38 -8.44
CA GLU A 129 22.24 13.15 -8.50
C GLU A 129 21.32 12.93 -7.31
N MET A 130 21.25 11.71 -6.77
CA MET A 130 20.52 11.45 -5.54
C MET A 130 21.10 12.28 -4.39
N GLU A 131 22.43 12.39 -4.30
CA GLU A 131 23.10 13.23 -3.31
C GLU A 131 22.81 14.72 -3.51
N LYS A 132 22.80 15.20 -4.77
CA LYS A 132 22.42 16.59 -5.10
C LYS A 132 20.95 16.90 -4.82
N ALA A 133 20.07 15.90 -4.96
CA ALA A 133 18.64 16.06 -4.71
C ALA A 133 18.31 16.18 -3.21
N ILE A 134 19.20 15.76 -2.31
CA ILE A 134 19.07 15.93 -0.86
C ILE A 134 19.33 17.40 -0.51
N HIS A 135 18.25 18.14 -0.25
CA HIS A 135 18.31 19.56 0.05
C HIS A 135 17.98 19.88 1.52
N ALA A 136 17.47 18.89 2.28
CA ALA A 136 17.21 18.97 3.71
C ALA A 136 17.42 17.61 4.40
N GLU A 137 17.57 17.62 5.73
CA GLU A 137 17.84 16.40 6.54
C GLU A 137 16.68 15.37 6.48
N ASP A 138 15.48 15.85 6.18
CA ASP A 138 14.26 15.08 6.02
C ASP A 138 13.95 14.69 4.57
N THR A 139 14.75 15.15 3.59
CA THR A 139 14.60 14.72 2.21
C THR A 139 14.82 13.21 2.12
N PHE A 140 13.88 12.52 1.46
CA PHE A 140 13.90 11.06 1.30
C PHE A 140 13.86 10.25 2.60
N THR A 141 13.13 10.74 3.62
CA THR A 141 12.95 10.05 4.91
C THR A 141 12.32 8.67 4.75
N ASN A 142 11.34 8.50 3.86
CA ASN A 142 10.69 7.21 3.65
C ASN A 142 11.63 6.20 2.99
N ILE A 143 12.47 6.62 2.03
CA ILE A 143 13.52 5.76 1.47
C ILE A 143 14.50 5.31 2.57
N ARG A 144 14.91 6.23 3.45
CA ARG A 144 15.80 5.92 4.59
C ARG A 144 15.16 4.91 5.54
N ASP A 145 13.92 5.15 5.93
CA ASP A 145 13.16 4.30 6.86
C ASP A 145 12.85 2.94 6.25
N PHE A 146 12.53 2.91 4.95
CA PHE A 146 12.35 1.69 4.18
C PHE A 146 13.64 0.86 4.19
N ARG A 147 14.79 1.46 3.86
CA ARG A 147 16.09 0.74 3.88
C ARG A 147 16.42 0.22 5.29
N ALA A 148 16.18 1.00 6.33
CA ALA A 148 16.38 0.57 7.71
C ALA A 148 15.47 -0.62 8.08
N LYS A 149 14.19 -0.57 7.68
CA LYS A 149 13.23 -1.66 7.86
C LYS A 149 13.66 -2.92 7.11
N VAL A 150 14.03 -2.81 5.84
CA VAL A 150 14.45 -3.95 5.02
C VAL A 150 15.69 -4.62 5.60
N LYS A 151 16.67 -3.83 6.08
CA LYS A 151 17.89 -4.36 6.73
C LYS A 151 17.59 -5.11 8.02
N ARG A 152 16.60 -4.67 8.79
CA ARG A 152 16.15 -5.34 10.03
C ARG A 152 15.36 -6.62 9.74
N ASP A 153 14.62 -6.64 8.65
CA ASP A 153 13.77 -7.76 8.25
C ASP A 153 14.54 -8.84 7.43
N ALA A 154 15.84 -8.65 7.17
CA ALA A 154 16.73 -9.55 6.45
C ALA A 154 17.56 -10.42 7.42
#